data_AF-A0A2V4U1I1-F1
#
_entry.id   AF-A0A2V4U1I1-F1
#
_cell.length_a   1.000
_cell.length_b   1.000
_cell.length_c   1.000
_cell.angle_alpha   90.00
_cell.angle_beta   90.00
_cell.angle_gamma   90.00
#
_symmetry.space_group_name_H-M   'P 1'
#
loop_
_entity.id
_entity.type
_entity.pdbx_description
1 polymer ?
#
loop_
_entity_poly.entity_id
_entity_poly.type
_entity_poly.pdbx_seq_one_letter_code
_entity_poly.pdbx_strand_id
1 'polypeptide(L)'
;MLSLDHLVINTRYDTDAAQALFGALGFALTPRGFHTLGSINHAIVFEGHYLELIGLPADGSATRPEIAASPLGADGLVFRSNDPQRTFDDLRAAGFDATPPQHFSRPVAGLGDARFVTVRLAPGQLPGARVYFCQHLTPEFVFREAWRSHANGAYALAALHLVDAERDDYARLGEPEPGFRLVFHSRAQFDAHFGALAGHITARAPRYGAVTIRTAKWREIGAYAANAQLPHDVQATRSVVALPRFDTLLEFVP
;
A
#
# COMPACT_ATOMS: atom_id res chain seq x y z
N MET A 1 8.52 -2.17 -18.33
CA MET A 1 7.38 -1.66 -17.55
C MET A 1 7.31 -2.47 -16.28
N LEU A 2 6.78 -1.88 -15.19
CA LEU A 2 6.71 -2.50 -13.87
C LEU A 2 5.25 -2.82 -13.50
N SER A 3 4.93 -4.10 -13.33
CA SER A 3 3.64 -4.52 -12.77
C SER A 3 3.58 -4.17 -11.29
N LEU A 4 2.51 -3.51 -10.85
CA LEU A 4 2.24 -3.33 -9.42
C LEU A 4 2.06 -4.71 -8.75
N ASP A 5 2.63 -4.87 -7.57
CA ASP A 5 2.36 -6.02 -6.70
C ASP A 5 1.46 -5.62 -5.53
N HIS A 6 1.85 -4.58 -4.80
CA HIS A 6 1.02 -3.99 -3.76
C HIS A 6 1.45 -2.58 -3.36
N LEU A 7 0.56 -1.91 -2.66
CA LEU A 7 0.88 -0.74 -1.85
C LEU A 7 0.80 -1.10 -0.37
N VAL A 8 1.47 -0.33 0.47
CA VAL A 8 1.55 -0.59 1.91
C VAL A 8 1.09 0.61 2.70
N ILE A 9 0.23 0.37 3.69
CA ILE A 9 -0.06 1.28 4.80
C ILE A 9 0.55 0.69 6.06
N ASN A 10 1.53 1.39 6.63
CA ASN A 10 2.10 1.05 7.91
C ASN A 10 1.15 1.52 9.01
N THR A 11 0.63 0.56 9.78
CA THR A 11 -0.29 0.77 10.90
C THR A 11 0.45 0.89 12.23
N ARG A 12 1.79 0.71 12.24
CA ARG A 12 2.61 0.57 13.45
C ARG A 12 2.05 -0.50 14.37
N TYR A 13 1.48 -0.13 15.51
CA TYR A 13 0.92 -1.07 16.49
C TYR A 13 -0.62 -1.17 16.41
N ASP A 14 -1.25 -0.47 15.46
CA ASP A 14 -2.70 -0.31 15.35
C ASP A 14 -3.33 -1.17 14.24
N THR A 15 -2.74 -2.32 13.93
CA THR A 15 -3.22 -3.22 12.86
C THR A 15 -4.68 -3.66 13.06
N ASP A 16 -5.11 -3.85 14.30
CA ASP A 16 -6.49 -4.24 14.65
C ASP A 16 -7.47 -3.08 14.41
N ALA A 17 -7.06 -1.85 14.73
CA ALA A 17 -7.85 -0.66 14.42
C ALA A 17 -7.92 -0.42 12.91
N ALA A 18 -6.84 -0.72 12.18
CA ALA A 18 -6.83 -0.65 10.72
C ALA A 18 -7.79 -1.69 10.11
N GLN A 19 -7.76 -2.93 10.61
CA GLN A 19 -8.70 -3.98 10.18
C GLN A 19 -10.15 -3.53 10.36
N ALA A 20 -10.50 -3.00 11.54
CA ALA A 20 -11.86 -2.53 11.83
C ALA A 20 -12.26 -1.36 10.92
N LEU A 21 -11.38 -0.37 10.75
CA LEU A 21 -11.65 0.81 9.94
C LEU A 21 -11.85 0.44 8.45
N PHE A 22 -10.95 -0.35 7.87
CA PHE A 22 -11.07 -0.76 6.47
C PHE A 22 -12.25 -1.69 6.24
N GLY A 23 -12.59 -2.53 7.22
CA GLY A 23 -13.82 -3.33 7.21
C GLY A 23 -15.07 -2.46 7.20
N ALA A 24 -15.11 -1.40 8.01
CA ALA A 24 -16.21 -0.42 8.03
C ALA A 24 -16.33 0.36 6.71
N LEU A 25 -15.22 0.53 5.97
CA LEU A 25 -15.21 1.06 4.60
C LEU A 25 -15.68 0.05 3.54
N GLY A 26 -16.10 -1.15 3.95
CA GLY A 26 -16.67 -2.17 3.07
C GLY A 26 -15.64 -3.04 2.36
N PHE A 27 -14.36 -3.02 2.76
CA PHE A 27 -13.36 -3.96 2.26
C PHE A 27 -13.49 -5.32 2.95
N ALA A 28 -13.43 -6.40 2.18
CA ALA A 28 -13.02 -7.71 2.68
C ALA A 28 -11.50 -7.72 2.94
N LEU A 29 -11.08 -8.10 4.15
CA LEU A 29 -9.68 -8.28 4.52
C LEU A 29 -9.36 -9.76 4.72
N THR A 30 -8.13 -10.16 4.42
CA THR A 30 -7.66 -11.51 4.78
C THR A 30 -7.61 -11.68 6.30
N PRO A 31 -7.61 -12.94 6.81
CA PRO A 31 -7.18 -13.20 8.18
C PRO A 31 -5.78 -12.61 8.44
N ARG A 32 -5.48 -12.38 9.73
CA ARG A 32 -4.18 -11.82 10.13
C ARG A 32 -3.05 -12.75 9.72
N GLY A 33 -2.09 -12.21 8.97
CA GLY A 33 -0.85 -12.88 8.64
C GLY A 33 0.22 -12.61 9.70
N PHE A 34 1.05 -13.61 9.98
CA PHE A 34 2.21 -13.51 10.87
C PHE A 34 3.45 -13.85 10.06
N HIS A 35 4.24 -12.82 9.72
CA HIS A 35 5.45 -13.04 8.92
C HIS A 35 6.54 -13.68 9.79
N THR A 36 7.35 -14.56 9.20
CA THR A 36 8.54 -15.12 9.85
C THR A 36 9.57 -14.06 10.24
N LEU A 37 9.49 -12.86 9.64
CA LEU A 37 10.31 -11.70 10.00
C LEU A 37 9.76 -10.91 11.21
N GLY A 38 8.55 -11.22 11.71
CA GLY A 38 8.01 -10.63 12.94
C GLY A 38 6.97 -9.51 12.75
N SER A 39 6.63 -9.13 11.52
CA SER A 39 5.50 -8.22 11.25
C SER A 39 4.18 -8.97 11.10
N ILE A 40 3.08 -8.29 11.40
CA ILE A 40 1.73 -8.78 11.13
C ILE A 40 1.08 -7.98 10.00
N ASN A 41 0.14 -8.59 9.28
CA ASN A 41 -0.63 -7.87 8.29
C ASN A 41 -2.08 -8.32 8.15
N HIS A 42 -2.86 -7.46 7.49
CA HIS A 42 -4.03 -7.86 6.71
C HIS A 42 -3.81 -7.42 5.27
N ALA A 43 -4.32 -8.18 4.30
CA ALA A 43 -4.33 -7.80 2.90
C ALA A 43 -5.76 -7.52 2.42
N ILE A 44 -5.91 -6.52 1.57
CA ILE A 44 -7.12 -6.23 0.79
C ILE A 44 -6.79 -6.60 -0.65
N VAL A 45 -7.27 -7.76 -1.08
CA VAL A 45 -6.81 -8.42 -2.30
C VAL A 45 -7.66 -7.98 -3.49
N PHE A 46 -7.02 -7.53 -4.56
CA PHE A 46 -7.63 -7.21 -5.84
C PHE A 46 -7.21 -8.23 -6.91
N GLU A 47 -7.56 -7.99 -8.16
CA GLU A 47 -7.02 -8.79 -9.26
C GLU A 47 -5.55 -8.45 -9.52
N GLY A 48 -4.65 -9.36 -9.17
CA GLY A 48 -3.21 -9.25 -9.48
C GLY A 48 -2.38 -8.39 -8.51
N HIS A 49 -3.01 -7.64 -7.62
CA HIS A 49 -2.34 -6.82 -6.61
C HIS A 49 -3.17 -6.69 -5.33
N TYR A 50 -2.62 -6.07 -4.29
CA TYR A 50 -3.34 -5.86 -3.03
C TYR A 50 -2.91 -4.56 -2.33
N LEU A 51 -3.69 -4.13 -1.34
CA LEU A 51 -3.27 -3.14 -0.36
C LEU A 51 -2.91 -3.88 0.93
N GLU A 52 -1.68 -3.71 1.40
CA GLU A 52 -1.19 -4.31 2.65
C GLU A 52 -1.35 -3.34 3.82
N LEU A 53 -2.03 -3.79 4.87
CA LEU A 53 -2.02 -3.13 6.18
C LEU A 53 -1.00 -3.84 7.05
N ILE A 54 0.20 -3.29 7.18
CA ILE A 54 1.32 -3.93 7.89
C ILE A 54 1.64 -3.21 9.19
N GLY A 55 1.96 -3.98 10.22
CA GLY A 55 2.40 -3.44 11.51
C GLY A 55 3.20 -4.43 12.32
N LEU A 56 3.40 -4.09 13.58
CA LEU A 56 4.01 -4.91 14.62
C LEU A 56 2.94 -5.41 15.60
N PRO A 57 3.12 -6.61 16.18
CA PRO A 57 2.31 -7.06 17.30
C PRO A 57 2.32 -6.03 18.44
N ALA A 58 1.13 -5.64 18.91
CA ALA A 58 0.99 -4.66 19.98
C ALA A 58 1.50 -5.16 21.35
N ASP A 59 1.61 -6.48 21.51
CA ASP A 59 2.16 -7.13 22.70
C ASP A 59 3.70 -7.11 22.77
N GLY A 60 4.38 -6.56 21.76
CA GLY A 60 5.83 -6.48 21.70
C GLY A 60 6.53 -7.82 21.45
N SER A 61 5.79 -8.86 21.07
CA SER A 61 6.32 -10.22 20.82
C SER A 61 7.36 -10.30 19.69
N ALA A 62 7.44 -9.27 18.84
CA ALA A 62 8.42 -9.16 17.78
C ALA A 62 8.93 -7.73 17.60
N THR A 63 10.19 -7.60 17.18
CA THR A 63 10.78 -6.32 16.82
C THR A 63 11.22 -6.34 15.36
N ARG A 64 10.74 -5.36 14.59
CA ARG A 64 11.19 -5.05 13.24
C ARG A 64 11.56 -3.56 13.21
N PRO A 65 12.82 -3.22 13.54
CA PRO A 65 13.24 -1.83 13.68
C PRO A 65 12.90 -0.98 12.45
N GLU A 66 12.97 -1.56 11.25
CA GLU A 66 12.64 -0.87 10.00
C GLU A 66 11.15 -0.51 9.89
N ILE A 67 10.24 -1.37 10.36
CA ILE A 67 8.79 -1.07 10.36
C ILE A 67 8.44 -0.12 11.50
N ALA A 68 9.09 -0.26 12.66
CA ALA A 68 8.93 0.64 13.79
C ALA A 68 9.41 2.07 13.47
N ALA A 69 10.54 2.19 12.76
CA ALA A 69 11.10 3.47 12.33
C ALA A 69 10.34 4.07 11.14
N SER A 70 9.64 3.24 10.34
CA SER A 70 8.85 3.73 9.22
C SER A 70 7.75 4.70 9.66
N PRO A 71 7.50 5.74 8.86
CA PRO A 71 6.26 6.49 8.87
C PRO A 71 4.98 5.68 9.13
N LEU A 72 4.06 6.25 9.91
CA LEU A 72 2.66 5.83 9.89
C LEU A 72 2.02 6.24 8.56
N GLY A 73 1.13 5.40 8.04
CA GLY A 73 0.39 5.63 6.80
C GLY A 73 0.99 4.99 5.57
N ALA A 74 0.64 5.49 4.38
CA ALA A 74 1.19 5.01 3.11
C ALA A 74 2.73 5.06 3.14
N ASP A 75 3.36 3.89 3.01
CA ASP A 75 4.77 3.70 3.35
C ASP A 75 5.51 2.71 2.41
N GLY A 76 4.81 2.13 1.43
CA GLY A 76 5.43 1.18 0.52
C GLY A 76 4.81 1.18 -0.87
N LEU A 77 5.68 1.19 -1.87
CA LEU A 77 5.38 0.92 -3.28
C LEU A 77 6.11 -0.36 -3.69
N VAL A 78 5.35 -1.36 -4.14
CA VAL A 78 5.91 -2.67 -4.42
C VAL A 78 5.57 -3.13 -5.82
N PHE A 79 6.60 -3.51 -6.57
CA PHE A 79 6.44 -4.06 -7.90
C PHE A 79 6.67 -5.58 -7.92
N ARG A 80 6.06 -6.25 -8.88
CA ARG A 80 6.20 -7.70 -9.05
C ARG A 80 7.59 -8.01 -9.61
N SER A 81 8.19 -9.08 -9.09
CA SER A 81 9.37 -9.70 -9.67
C SER A 81 9.11 -11.17 -9.98
N ASN A 82 9.58 -11.64 -11.13
CA ASN A 82 9.60 -13.06 -11.48
C ASN A 82 11.02 -13.65 -11.39
N ASP A 83 12.02 -12.80 -11.19
CA ASP A 83 13.43 -13.16 -11.03
C ASP A 83 14.07 -12.15 -10.07
N PRO A 84 14.08 -12.45 -8.75
CA PRO A 84 14.64 -11.58 -7.73
C PRO A 84 16.13 -11.31 -7.94
N GLN A 85 16.90 -12.28 -8.43
CA GLN A 85 18.33 -12.09 -8.64
C GLN A 85 18.56 -11.08 -9.77
N ARG A 86 17.90 -11.28 -10.91
CA ARG A 86 17.94 -10.31 -12.02
C ARG A 86 17.43 -8.93 -11.59
N THR A 87 16.38 -8.87 -10.77
CA THR A 87 15.86 -7.59 -10.25
C THR A 87 16.92 -6.87 -9.40
N PHE A 88 17.61 -7.59 -8.53
CA PHE A 88 18.72 -7.03 -7.75
C PHE A 88 19.83 -6.50 -8.66
N ASP A 89 20.26 -7.28 -9.64
CA ASP A 89 21.33 -6.90 -10.57
C ASP A 89 20.93 -5.67 -11.42
N ASP A 90 19.69 -5.64 -11.95
CA ASP A 90 19.15 -4.52 -12.72
C ASP A 90 19.07 -3.24 -11.88
N LEU A 91 18.67 -3.32 -10.60
CA LEU A 91 18.64 -2.17 -9.69
C LEU A 91 20.05 -1.63 -9.39
N ARG A 92 21.02 -2.52 -9.18
CA ARG A 92 22.44 -2.13 -9.00
C ARG A 92 22.98 -1.46 -10.26
N ALA A 93 22.68 -2.00 -11.43
CA ALA A 93 23.08 -1.42 -12.72
C ALA A 93 22.42 -0.05 -12.97
N ALA A 94 21.17 0.13 -12.50
CA ALA A 94 20.49 1.43 -12.51
C ALA A 94 21.03 2.41 -11.45
N GLY A 95 22.01 2.01 -10.64
CA GLY A 95 22.72 2.83 -9.66
C GLY A 95 22.07 2.92 -8.28
N PHE A 96 21.15 2.01 -7.95
CA PHE A 96 20.54 1.95 -6.62
C PHE A 96 21.34 1.06 -5.68
N ASP A 97 21.36 1.39 -4.39
CA ASP A 97 21.66 0.43 -3.34
C ASP A 97 20.42 -0.40 -3.03
N ALA A 98 20.54 -1.71 -3.17
CA ALA A 98 19.47 -2.67 -2.91
C ALA A 98 19.96 -3.78 -1.98
N THR A 99 19.05 -4.42 -1.27
CA THR A 99 19.34 -5.63 -0.50
C THR A 99 19.30 -6.84 -1.42
N PRO A 100 20.21 -7.83 -1.25
CA PRO A 100 20.10 -9.11 -1.95
C PRO A 100 18.72 -9.78 -1.73
N PRO A 101 18.30 -10.70 -2.61
CA PRO A 101 17.05 -11.43 -2.47
C PRO A 101 16.87 -12.05 -1.07
N GLN A 102 15.80 -11.65 -0.38
CA GLN A 102 15.46 -12.12 0.97
C GLN A 102 14.19 -12.96 0.94
N HIS A 103 14.29 -14.21 1.41
CA HIS A 103 13.16 -15.12 1.57
C HIS A 103 12.43 -14.88 2.89
N PHE A 104 11.11 -14.97 2.86
CA PHE A 104 10.27 -15.05 4.06
C PHE A 104 8.95 -15.74 3.75
N SER A 105 8.20 -16.08 4.80
CA SER A 105 6.88 -16.67 4.66
C SER A 105 5.90 -16.14 5.70
N ARG A 106 4.63 -16.47 5.51
CA ARG A 106 3.58 -16.40 6.55
C ARG A 106 2.68 -17.63 6.42
N PRO A 107 2.25 -18.25 7.53
CA PRO A 107 1.33 -19.38 7.47
C PRO A 107 -0.05 -18.92 6.99
N VAL A 108 -0.72 -19.80 6.25
CA VAL A 108 -2.09 -19.67 5.80
C VAL A 108 -2.87 -20.88 6.32
N ALA A 109 -3.84 -20.61 7.18
CA ALA A 109 -4.59 -21.63 7.90
C ALA A 109 -5.17 -22.68 6.94
N GLY A 110 -4.82 -23.95 7.18
CA GLY A 110 -5.29 -25.10 6.40
C GLY A 110 -4.65 -25.28 5.02
N LEU A 111 -3.72 -24.43 4.58
CA LEU A 111 -3.10 -24.50 3.25
C LEU A 111 -1.58 -24.66 3.27
N GLY A 112 -0.90 -24.13 4.28
CA GLY A 112 0.56 -24.11 4.38
C GLY A 112 1.12 -22.70 4.34
N ASP A 113 2.35 -22.52 3.89
CA ASP A 113 3.04 -21.24 3.95
C ASP A 113 2.91 -20.45 2.64
N ALA A 114 2.41 -19.22 2.73
CA ALA A 114 2.59 -18.23 1.67
C ALA A 114 4.05 -17.78 1.69
N ARG A 115 4.79 -18.04 0.61
CA ARG A 115 6.25 -17.84 0.52
C ARG A 115 6.60 -16.75 -0.48
N PHE A 116 7.60 -15.94 -0.14
CA PHE A 116 7.99 -14.77 -0.90
C PHE A 116 9.51 -14.62 -0.99
N VAL A 117 9.96 -13.93 -2.03
CA VAL A 117 11.31 -13.40 -2.13
C VAL A 117 11.22 -11.91 -2.40
N THR A 118 11.93 -11.09 -1.62
CA THR A 118 11.94 -9.63 -1.82
C THR A 118 13.33 -9.08 -2.07
N VAL A 119 13.40 -8.07 -2.94
CA VAL A 119 14.56 -7.21 -3.16
C VAL A 119 14.13 -5.80 -2.80
N ARG A 120 14.81 -5.16 -1.86
CA ARG A 120 14.41 -3.84 -1.34
C ARG A 120 15.45 -2.81 -1.69
N LEU A 121 15.02 -1.60 -2.03
CA LEU A 121 15.96 -0.48 -2.03
C LEU A 121 16.39 -0.16 -0.59
N ALA A 122 17.64 0.24 -0.43
CA ALA A 122 18.12 0.76 0.84
C ALA A 122 17.35 2.03 1.22
N PRO A 123 17.25 2.38 2.52
CA PRO A 123 16.63 3.63 2.94
C PRO A 123 17.27 4.85 2.27
N GLY A 124 16.45 5.83 1.86
CA GLY A 124 16.92 7.09 1.27
C GLY A 124 17.28 7.02 -0.23
N GLN A 125 17.13 5.87 -0.89
CA GLN A 125 17.40 5.74 -2.32
C GLN A 125 16.36 6.46 -3.20
N LEU A 126 15.13 6.59 -2.70
CA LEU A 126 14.06 7.35 -3.33
C LEU A 126 13.32 8.18 -2.26
N PRO A 127 12.82 9.38 -2.61
CA PRO A 127 12.06 10.21 -1.69
C PRO A 127 10.71 9.57 -1.37
N GLY A 128 10.14 9.87 -0.20
CA GLY A 128 8.75 9.50 0.13
C GLY A 128 8.64 8.33 1.10
N ALA A 129 8.87 7.11 0.65
CA ALA A 129 8.87 5.92 1.51
C ALA A 129 9.56 4.71 0.86
N ARG A 130 9.29 3.49 1.35
CA ARG A 130 9.96 2.27 0.89
C ARG A 130 9.55 1.93 -0.55
N VAL A 131 10.51 1.43 -1.32
CA VAL A 131 10.28 0.79 -2.62
C VAL A 131 10.95 -0.58 -2.62
N TYR A 132 10.21 -1.61 -3.01
CA TYR A 132 10.75 -2.95 -3.11
C TYR A 132 10.04 -3.79 -4.17
N PHE A 133 10.56 -4.98 -4.40
CA PHE A 133 10.11 -5.90 -5.41
C PHE A 133 9.80 -7.24 -4.76
N CYS A 134 8.71 -7.88 -5.16
CA CYS A 134 8.22 -9.11 -4.55
C CYS A 134 7.98 -10.19 -5.61
N GLN A 135 8.58 -11.36 -5.40
CA GLN A 135 8.18 -12.59 -6.05
C GLN A 135 7.32 -13.41 -5.08
N HIS A 136 6.13 -13.80 -5.54
CA HIS A 136 5.28 -14.76 -4.85
C HIS A 136 5.64 -16.17 -5.31
N LEU A 137 6.11 -17.03 -4.41
CA LEU A 137 6.44 -18.43 -4.71
C LEU A 137 5.24 -19.37 -4.59
N THR A 138 4.19 -18.91 -3.92
CA THR A 138 2.90 -19.61 -3.74
C THR A 138 1.76 -18.59 -3.91
N PRO A 139 1.63 -17.97 -5.10
CA PRO A 139 0.63 -16.93 -5.36
C PRO A 139 -0.80 -17.40 -5.10
N GLU A 140 -1.09 -18.69 -5.26
CA GLU A 140 -2.37 -19.34 -4.99
C GLU A 140 -2.83 -19.22 -3.53
N PHE A 141 -1.89 -18.99 -2.60
CA PHE A 141 -2.21 -18.76 -1.17
C PHE A 141 -2.50 -17.30 -0.85
N VAL A 142 -2.19 -16.37 -1.76
CA VAL A 142 -2.39 -14.93 -1.60
C VAL A 142 -3.57 -14.44 -2.42
N PHE A 143 -3.63 -14.79 -3.70
CA PHE A 143 -4.63 -14.27 -4.64
C PHE A 143 -5.85 -15.18 -4.73
N ARG A 144 -6.47 -15.46 -3.58
CA ARG A 144 -7.65 -16.34 -3.50
C ARG A 144 -8.92 -15.58 -3.86
N GLU A 145 -9.80 -16.22 -4.61
CA GLU A 145 -11.07 -15.62 -5.07
C GLU A 145 -11.95 -15.12 -3.93
N ALA A 146 -12.01 -15.86 -2.83
CA ALA A 146 -12.79 -15.50 -1.64
C ALA A 146 -12.40 -14.15 -1.01
N TRP A 147 -11.24 -13.59 -1.35
CA TRP A 147 -10.75 -12.32 -0.80
C TRP A 147 -10.86 -11.14 -1.77
N ARG A 148 -11.31 -11.38 -3.01
CA ARG A 148 -11.43 -10.35 -4.07
C ARG A 148 -12.78 -9.64 -4.10
N SER A 149 -13.76 -10.11 -3.34
CA SER A 149 -15.11 -9.53 -3.32
C SER A 149 -15.24 -8.59 -2.13
N HIS A 150 -15.38 -7.29 -2.41
CA HIS A 150 -15.56 -6.25 -1.39
C HIS A 150 -16.98 -5.68 -1.45
N ALA A 151 -17.59 -5.43 -0.30
CA ALA A 151 -18.95 -4.88 -0.22
C ALA A 151 -19.06 -3.51 -0.91
N ASN A 152 -17.99 -2.71 -0.79
CA ASN A 152 -17.83 -1.41 -1.44
C ASN A 152 -17.49 -1.50 -2.94
N GLY A 153 -17.45 -2.69 -3.54
CA GLY A 153 -17.24 -2.89 -4.98
C GLY A 153 -15.85 -2.50 -5.50
N ALA A 154 -14.87 -2.26 -4.62
CA ALA A 154 -13.50 -2.02 -5.03
C ALA A 154 -12.92 -3.20 -5.80
N TYR A 155 -12.08 -2.93 -6.80
CA TYR A 155 -11.52 -3.99 -7.64
C TYR A 155 -10.08 -3.77 -8.10
N ALA A 156 -9.51 -2.57 -7.91
CA ALA A 156 -8.11 -2.31 -8.26
C ALA A 156 -7.54 -1.07 -7.57
N LEU A 157 -6.24 -1.10 -7.23
CA LEU A 157 -5.44 0.11 -7.04
C LEU A 157 -5.11 0.76 -8.39
N ALA A 158 -5.25 2.09 -8.49
CA ALA A 158 -5.04 2.82 -9.75
C ALA A 158 -4.03 3.96 -9.67
N ALA A 159 -3.75 4.50 -8.48
CA ALA A 159 -2.66 5.46 -8.33
C ALA A 159 -2.10 5.51 -6.90
N LEU A 160 -0.84 5.91 -6.81
CA LEU A 160 -0.21 6.38 -5.58
C LEU A 160 0.14 7.85 -5.75
N HIS A 161 -0.28 8.68 -4.81
CA HIS A 161 0.01 10.11 -4.81
C HIS A 161 1.19 10.42 -3.91
N LEU A 162 2.22 11.03 -4.48
CA LEU A 162 3.44 11.46 -3.82
C LEU A 162 3.39 12.97 -3.62
N VAL A 163 3.86 13.43 -2.47
CA VAL A 163 3.93 14.84 -2.10
C VAL A 163 5.40 15.23 -1.94
N ASP A 164 5.79 16.30 -2.62
CA ASP A 164 7.13 16.89 -2.66
C ASP A 164 8.23 15.88 -3.04
N ALA A 165 7.88 14.91 -3.89
CA ALA A 165 8.81 14.02 -4.56
C ALA A 165 8.86 14.37 -6.05
N GLU A 166 10.03 14.28 -6.67
CA GLU A 166 10.20 14.58 -8.09
C GLU A 166 10.04 13.33 -8.96
N ARG A 167 9.45 13.51 -10.15
CA ARG A 167 9.25 12.41 -11.11
C ARG A 167 10.59 11.80 -11.54
N ASP A 168 11.60 12.64 -11.74
CA ASP A 168 12.90 12.22 -12.26
C ASP A 168 13.65 11.30 -11.30
N ASP A 169 13.41 11.43 -9.98
CA ASP A 169 13.96 10.50 -8.98
C ASP A 169 13.48 9.07 -9.24
N TYR A 170 12.19 8.93 -9.60
CA TYR A 170 11.55 7.64 -9.86
C TYR A 170 11.78 7.10 -11.27
N ALA A 171 12.17 7.94 -12.23
CA ALA A 171 12.33 7.54 -13.63
C ALA A 171 13.32 6.37 -13.80
N ARG A 172 14.34 6.29 -12.93
CA ARG A 172 15.35 5.22 -12.91
C ARG A 172 14.79 3.84 -12.58
N LEU A 173 13.62 3.74 -11.94
CA LEU A 173 12.95 2.45 -11.74
C LEU A 173 12.35 1.90 -13.05
N GLY A 174 11.99 2.80 -13.96
CA GLY A 174 11.14 2.51 -15.11
C GLY A 174 9.67 2.81 -14.82
N GLU A 175 8.86 2.76 -15.88
CA GLU A 175 7.45 3.15 -15.82
C GLU A 175 6.54 1.99 -15.35
N PRO A 176 5.53 2.26 -14.50
CA PRO A 176 4.47 1.31 -14.21
C PRO A 176 3.72 0.86 -15.46
N GLU A 177 3.19 -0.36 -15.43
CA GLU A 177 2.28 -0.86 -16.46
C GLU A 177 0.96 -0.07 -16.51
N PRO A 178 0.28 -0.02 -17.67
CA PRO A 178 -1.03 0.62 -17.78
C PRO A 178 -2.01 0.11 -16.73
N GLY A 179 -2.77 1.03 -16.13
CA GLY A 179 -3.76 0.71 -15.09
C GLY A 179 -3.37 1.20 -13.70
N PHE A 180 -2.08 1.37 -13.44
CA PHE A 180 -1.54 2.00 -12.23
C PHE A 180 -0.60 3.15 -12.60
N ARG A 181 -0.59 4.23 -11.79
CA ARG A 181 0.32 5.38 -12.02
C ARG A 181 0.83 6.00 -10.73
N LEU A 182 2.00 6.61 -10.82
CA LEU A 182 2.52 7.51 -9.80
C LEU A 182 2.10 8.95 -10.13
N VAL A 183 1.48 9.64 -9.17
CA VAL A 183 1.04 11.03 -9.32
C VAL A 183 1.85 11.89 -8.37
N PHE A 184 2.65 12.79 -8.94
CA PHE A 184 3.55 13.66 -8.20
C PHE A 184 2.88 15.02 -8.00
N HIS A 185 2.95 15.53 -6.77
CA HIS A 185 2.41 16.82 -6.38
C HIS A 185 3.46 17.59 -5.57
N SER A 186 3.54 18.90 -5.75
CA SER A 186 3.96 19.77 -4.65
C SER A 186 2.88 19.79 -3.56
N ARG A 187 3.21 20.20 -2.33
CA ARG A 187 2.20 20.33 -1.26
C ARG A 187 1.00 21.17 -1.68
N ALA A 188 1.23 22.30 -2.35
CA ALA A 188 0.15 23.17 -2.82
C ALA A 188 -0.74 22.50 -3.89
N GLN A 189 -0.16 21.69 -4.79
CA GLN A 189 -0.92 20.91 -5.77
C GLN A 189 -1.74 19.82 -5.09
N PHE A 190 -1.19 19.14 -4.09
CA PHE A 190 -1.90 18.13 -3.30
C PHE A 190 -3.09 18.75 -2.56
N ASP A 191 -2.90 19.94 -1.97
CA ASP A 191 -3.95 20.69 -1.28
C ASP A 191 -5.07 21.12 -2.23
N ALA A 192 -4.71 21.68 -3.39
CA ALA A 192 -5.68 22.04 -4.41
C ALA A 192 -6.45 20.81 -4.92
N HIS A 193 -5.77 19.67 -5.04
CA HIS A 193 -6.36 18.45 -5.56
C HIS A 193 -7.31 17.77 -4.56
N PHE A 194 -6.97 17.70 -3.28
CA PHE A 194 -7.78 17.02 -2.25
C PHE A 194 -8.61 17.96 -1.38
N GLY A 195 -8.50 19.27 -1.58
CA GLY A 195 -9.27 20.30 -0.90
C GLY A 195 -9.11 20.24 0.62
N ALA A 196 -10.22 20.44 1.35
CA ALA A 196 -10.21 20.43 2.81
C ALA A 196 -9.68 19.12 3.42
N LEU A 197 -9.88 17.98 2.74
CA LEU A 197 -9.41 16.68 3.24
C LEU A 197 -7.88 16.57 3.25
N ALA A 198 -7.18 17.32 2.41
CA ALA A 198 -5.72 17.40 2.43
C ALA A 198 -5.19 17.86 3.80
N GLY A 199 -5.97 18.65 4.55
CA GLY A 199 -5.64 19.12 5.89
C GLY A 199 -5.51 18.01 6.94
N HIS A 200 -5.99 16.80 6.66
CA HIS A 200 -5.78 15.63 7.52
C HIS A 200 -4.43 14.94 7.31
N ILE A 201 -3.66 15.36 6.30
CA ILE A 201 -2.36 14.77 5.97
C ILE A 201 -1.26 15.66 6.49
N THR A 202 -0.42 15.11 7.38
CA THR A 202 0.67 15.85 8.01
C THR A 202 1.65 16.41 6.97
N ALA A 203 2.23 17.57 7.25
CA ALA A 203 3.14 18.30 6.36
C ALA A 203 4.53 17.65 6.21
N ARG A 204 4.69 16.38 6.59
CA ARG A 204 5.92 15.62 6.33
C ARG A 204 6.16 15.56 4.82
N ALA A 205 7.38 15.84 4.39
CA ALA A 205 7.78 15.80 3.00
C ALA A 205 9.22 15.28 2.90
N PRO A 206 9.57 14.54 1.82
CA PRO A 206 8.66 13.92 0.85
C PRO A 206 7.84 12.78 1.47
N ARG A 207 6.68 12.44 0.89
CA ARG A 207 5.84 11.31 1.37
C ARG A 207 4.91 10.71 0.31
N TYR A 208 4.36 9.54 0.61
CA TYR A 208 3.10 9.09 0.03
C TYR A 208 1.93 9.68 0.83
N GLY A 209 0.96 10.27 0.13
CA GLY A 209 -0.15 11.02 0.74
C GLY A 209 -1.53 10.42 0.51
N ALA A 210 -1.74 9.76 -0.63
CA ALA A 210 -3.03 9.18 -0.97
C ALA A 210 -2.90 7.96 -1.89
N VAL A 211 -3.93 7.11 -1.87
CA VAL A 211 -4.08 5.96 -2.77
C VAL A 211 -5.41 6.07 -3.51
N THR A 212 -5.38 5.94 -4.84
CA THR A 212 -6.60 5.84 -5.65
C THR A 212 -6.98 4.39 -5.87
N ILE A 213 -8.26 4.09 -5.65
CA ILE A 213 -8.87 2.78 -5.73
C ILE A 213 -10.04 2.86 -6.71
N ARG A 214 -10.12 1.91 -7.64
CA ARG A 214 -11.26 1.76 -8.54
C ARG A 214 -12.38 0.98 -7.87
N THR A 215 -13.60 1.49 -8.00
CA THR A 215 -14.84 0.85 -7.57
C THR A 215 -16.00 1.34 -8.42
N ALA A 216 -16.83 0.41 -8.88
CA ALA A 216 -18.10 0.75 -9.55
C ALA A 216 -19.08 1.48 -8.61
N LYS A 217 -18.90 1.36 -7.29
CA LYS A 217 -19.76 1.92 -6.24
C LYS A 217 -19.16 3.16 -5.58
N TRP A 218 -18.30 3.91 -6.28
CA TRP A 218 -17.61 5.06 -5.69
C TRP A 218 -18.57 6.08 -5.04
N ARG A 219 -19.80 6.25 -5.58
CA ARG A 219 -20.83 7.13 -5.00
C ARG A 219 -21.38 6.66 -3.64
N GLU A 220 -21.32 5.36 -3.37
CA GLU A 220 -21.80 4.76 -2.10
C GLU A 220 -20.75 4.89 -0.98
N ILE A 221 -19.50 5.22 -1.31
CA ILE A 221 -18.39 5.31 -0.34
C ILE A 221 -18.68 6.33 0.77
N GLY A 222 -19.38 7.42 0.46
CA GLY A 222 -19.78 8.41 1.46
C GLY A 222 -20.61 7.80 2.60
N ALA A 223 -21.49 6.84 2.31
CA ALA A 223 -22.30 6.18 3.32
C ALA A 223 -21.44 5.30 4.26
N TYR A 224 -20.49 4.54 3.69
CA TYR A 224 -19.52 3.77 4.48
C TYR A 224 -18.66 4.68 5.37
N ALA A 225 -18.14 5.78 4.81
CA ALA A 225 -17.33 6.74 5.55
C ALA A 225 -18.12 7.46 6.65
N ALA A 226 -19.37 7.87 6.39
CA ALA A 226 -20.24 8.47 7.39
C ALA A 226 -20.54 7.51 8.55
N ASN A 227 -20.85 6.25 8.25
CA ASN A 227 -21.07 5.22 9.27
C ASN A 227 -19.81 4.95 10.11
N ALA A 228 -18.64 5.02 9.49
CA ALA A 228 -17.34 4.91 10.16
C ALA A 228 -16.88 6.23 10.82
N GLN A 229 -17.68 7.30 10.75
CA GLN A 229 -17.38 8.64 11.28
C GLN A 229 -16.06 9.23 10.75
N LEU A 230 -15.76 8.97 9.47
CA LEU A 230 -14.57 9.45 8.79
C LEU A 230 -14.85 10.75 8.01
N PRO A 231 -13.93 11.72 8.00
CA PRO A 231 -14.02 12.87 7.11
C PRO A 231 -14.01 12.40 5.66
N HIS A 232 -14.97 12.87 4.86
CA HIS A 232 -15.11 12.46 3.48
C HIS A 232 -15.76 13.55 2.63
N ASP A 233 -15.60 13.43 1.33
CA ASP A 233 -16.20 14.29 0.32
C ASP A 233 -16.61 13.44 -0.89
N VAL A 234 -17.87 13.57 -1.33
CA VAL A 234 -18.40 12.86 -2.49
C VAL A 234 -18.64 13.88 -3.60
N GLN A 235 -17.86 13.75 -4.66
CA GLN A 235 -17.85 14.67 -5.80
C GLN A 235 -18.58 14.06 -7.00
N ALA A 236 -18.64 14.79 -8.12
CA ALA A 236 -19.32 14.32 -9.33
C ALA A 236 -18.63 13.12 -10.01
N THR A 237 -17.33 12.90 -9.75
CA THR A 237 -16.50 11.90 -10.45
C THR A 237 -15.72 10.97 -9.52
N ARG A 238 -15.75 11.20 -8.21
CA ARG A 238 -14.98 10.45 -7.21
C ARG A 238 -15.55 10.63 -5.81
N SER A 239 -15.12 9.79 -4.88
CA SER A 239 -15.27 10.00 -3.44
C SER A 239 -13.90 9.98 -2.78
N VAL A 240 -13.66 10.84 -1.81
CA VAL A 240 -12.41 10.88 -1.05
C VAL A 240 -12.73 10.68 0.42
N VAL A 241 -11.96 9.83 1.08
CA VAL A 241 -12.06 9.57 2.53
C VAL A 241 -10.71 9.83 3.16
N ALA A 242 -10.67 10.66 4.20
CA ALA A 242 -9.48 10.83 5.01
C ALA A 242 -9.41 9.75 6.09
N LEU A 243 -8.21 9.21 6.31
CA LEU A 243 -7.91 8.31 7.42
C LEU A 243 -6.96 9.01 8.40
N PRO A 244 -7.41 9.94 9.25
CA PRO A 244 -6.51 10.70 10.13
C PRO A 244 -5.63 9.81 11.00
N ARG A 245 -6.16 8.68 11.49
CA ARG A 245 -5.40 7.71 12.30
C ARG A 245 -4.23 7.08 11.54
N PHE A 246 -4.29 7.01 10.21
CA PHE A 246 -3.26 6.40 9.38
C PHE A 246 -2.66 7.40 8.40
N ASP A 247 -2.82 8.71 8.64
CA ASP A 247 -2.15 9.80 7.91
C ASP A 247 -2.13 9.58 6.37
N THR A 248 -3.29 9.21 5.80
CA THR A 248 -3.45 8.84 4.38
C THR A 248 -4.87 9.17 3.91
N LEU A 249 -5.01 9.54 2.64
CA LEU A 249 -6.31 9.64 1.96
C LEU A 249 -6.55 8.41 1.08
N LEU A 250 -7.81 7.98 1.00
CA LEU A 250 -8.27 7.03 -0.01
C LEU A 250 -9.16 7.78 -1.00
N GLU A 251 -8.79 7.78 -2.27
CA GLU A 251 -9.63 8.25 -3.37
C GLU A 251 -10.29 7.06 -4.04
N PHE A 252 -11.59 7.17 -4.31
CA PHE A 252 -12.40 6.15 -4.96
C PHE A 252 -12.95 6.70 -6.27
N VAL A 253 -12.63 6.03 -7.37
CA VAL A 253 -13.02 6.42 -8.74
C VAL A 253 -13.73 5.25 -9.43
N PRO A 254 -14.55 5.49 -10.47
CA PRO A 254 -15.15 4.41 -11.27
C PRO A 254 -14.12 3.49 -11.95
#